data_AF-A0A950HIP9-F1
#
_entry.id   AF-A0A950HIP9-F1
#
_cell.length_a   1.000
_cell.length_b   1.000
_cell.length_c   1.000
_cell.angle_alpha   90.00
_cell.angle_beta   90.00
_cell.angle_gamma   90.00
#
_symmetry.space_group_name_H-M   'P 1'
#
loop_
_entity.id
_entity.type
_entity.pdbx_description
1 polymer ?
#
loop_
_entity_poly.entity_id
_entity_poly.type
_entity_poly.pdbx_seq_one_letter_code
_entity_poly.pdbx_strand_id
1 'polypeptide(L)' 'MGHVQDRWYKEVLDPEASGKKIRVPTALHGKGLRYKVRYIDPDGQERSKSYPDKKLKDARAFFWQRLRQTS' A
#
# COMPACT_ATOMS: atom_id res chain seq x y z
N MET A 1 3.25 -9.36 -10.79
CA MET A 1 2.94 -9.35 -9.34
C MET A 1 2.93 -7.92 -8.82
N GLY A 2 2.11 -7.62 -7.82
CA GLY A 2 2.05 -6.28 -7.21
C GLY A 2 1.27 -6.31 -5.91
N HIS A 3 1.34 -5.21 -5.15
CA HIS A 3 0.63 -5.07 -3.88
C HIS A 3 0.30 -3.61 -3.58
N VAL A 4 -0.66 -3.42 -2.68
CA VAL A 4 -0.99 -2.10 -2.12
C VAL A 4 -0.26 -1.94 -0.80
N GLN A 5 0.52 -0.88 -0.66
CA GLN A 5 1.26 -0.53 0.55
C GLN A 5 0.58 0.66 1.24
N ASP A 6 0.34 0.55 2.55
CA ASP A 6 -0.08 1.69 3.38
C ASP A 6 1.17 2.43 3.86
N ARG A 7 1.23 3.74 3.63
CA ARG A 7 2.38 4.59 4.01
C ARG A 7 2.18 5.26 5.36
N TRP A 8 0.94 5.31 5.84
CA TRP A 8 0.56 5.99 7.07
C TRP A 8 0.73 5.10 8.28
N TYR A 9 0.60 3.80 8.12
CA TYR A 9 0.73 2.83 9.19
C TYR A 9 1.77 1.78 8.82
N LYS A 10 2.65 1.45 9.77
CA LYS A 10 3.56 0.30 9.67
C LYS A 10 3.18 -0.72 10.74
N GLU A 11 3.33 -1.99 10.39
CA GLU A 11 3.23 -3.07 11.36
C GLU A 11 4.57 -3.22 12.06
N VAL A 12 4.57 -3.10 13.39
CA VAL A 12 5.74 -3.33 14.24
C VAL A 12 5.38 -4.40 15.27
N LEU A 13 6.39 -5.12 15.73
CA LEU A 13 6.23 -6.03 16.85
C LEU A 13 5.99 -5.19 18.10
N ASP A 14 4.97 -5.57 18.85
CA ASP A 14 4.67 -4.97 20.13
C ASP A 14 5.81 -5.32 21.11
N PRO A 15 6.47 -4.31 21.69
CA PRO A 15 7.56 -4.55 22.64
C PRO A 15 7.07 -5.00 24.02
N GLU A 16 5.79 -4.78 24.36
CA GLU A 16 5.20 -5.11 25.67
C GLU A 16 4.38 -6.41 25.63
N ALA A 17 3.81 -6.76 24.49
CA ALA A 17 3.00 -7.94 24.28
C ALA A 17 3.70 -8.91 23.32
N SER A 18 4.44 -9.87 23.91
CA SER A 18 5.12 -10.99 23.26
C SER A 18 4.45 -11.44 21.95
N GLY A 19 5.04 -11.04 20.82
CA GLY A 19 4.72 -11.54 19.49
C GLY A 19 3.48 -10.94 18.79
N LYS A 20 2.79 -9.97 19.39
CA LYS A 20 1.66 -9.30 18.70
C LYS A 20 2.19 -8.26 17.72
N LYS A 21 1.60 -8.20 16.53
CA LYS A 21 1.88 -7.13 15.55
C LYS A 21 0.90 -5.98 15.80
N ILE A 22 1.42 -4.80 16.15
CA ILE A 22 0.64 -3.58 16.26
C ILE A 22 0.86 -2.69 15.04
N ARG A 23 -0.16 -1.91 14.68
CA ARG A 23 -0.06 -0.90 13.63
C ARG A 23 0.26 0.44 14.27
N VAL A 24 1.43 0.97 14.01
CA VAL A 24 1.86 2.28 14.50
C VAL A 24 1.83 3.30 13.35
N PRO A 25 1.32 4.53 13.61
CA PRO A 25 1.34 5.59 12.62
C PRO A 25 2.80 6.02 12.32
N THR A 26 3.09 6.35 11.07
CA THR A 26 4.38 6.88 10.62
C THR A 26 4.37 8.40 10.62
N ALA A 27 5.52 9.03 10.40
CA ALA A 27 5.61 10.50 10.23
C ALA A 27 4.78 11.06 9.06
N LEU A 28 4.33 10.19 8.14
CA LEU A 28 3.44 10.56 7.03
C LEU A 28 1.95 10.48 7.43
N HIS A 29 1.62 9.98 8.62
CA HIS A 29 0.24 9.91 9.10
C HIS A 29 -0.38 11.30 9.13
N GLY A 30 -1.50 11.47 8.42
CA GLY A 30 -2.15 12.77 8.22
C GLY A 30 -1.50 13.69 7.17
N LYS A 31 -0.39 13.29 6.54
CA LYS A 31 0.30 14.07 5.49
C LYS A 31 0.41 13.30 4.17
N GLY A 32 -0.09 13.91 3.10
CA GLY A 32 0.03 13.38 1.73
C GLY A 32 -0.83 12.13 1.45
N LEU A 33 -0.33 11.24 0.59
CA LEU A 33 -1.06 10.09 0.05
C LEU A 33 -0.93 8.85 0.96
N ARG A 34 -2.05 8.25 1.37
CA ARG A 34 -2.06 7.10 2.29
C ARG A 34 -1.67 5.79 1.60
N TYR A 35 -2.26 5.51 0.45
CA TYR A 35 -2.12 4.23 -0.23
C TYR A 35 -1.17 4.35 -1.42
N LYS A 36 -0.19 3.46 -1.53
CA LYS A 36 0.70 3.35 -2.69
C LYS A 36 0.53 1.98 -3.32
N VAL A 37 0.00 1.93 -4.53
CA VAL A 37 -0.07 0.72 -5.34
C VAL A 37 1.27 0.57 -6.07
N ARG A 38 1.89 -0.60 -5.95
CA ARG A 38 3.05 -1.00 -6.75
C ARG A 38 2.72 -2.24 -7.55
N TYR A 39 3.12 -2.27 -8.81
CA TYR A 39 2.95 -3.43 -9.68
C TYR A 39 4.03 -3.45 -10.75
N ILE A 40 4.32 -4.65 -11.26
CA ILE A 40 5.19 -4.88 -12.42
C ILE A 40 4.31 -4.97 -13.66
N ASP A 41 4.56 -4.12 -14.63
CA ASP A 41 3.93 -4.20 -15.96
C ASP A 41 4.45 -5.42 -16.74
N PRO A 42 3.74 -5.88 -17.79
CA PRO A 42 4.21 -6.99 -18.62
C PRO A 42 5.58 -6.73 -19.27
N ASP A 43 5.94 -5.45 -19.41
CA ASP A 43 7.23 -4.97 -19.91
C ASP A 43 8.38 -5.10 -18.88
N GLY A 44 8.10 -5.60 -17.66
CA GLY A 44 9.07 -5.74 -16.57
C GLY A 44 9.34 -4.46 -15.78
N GLN A 45 8.69 -3.35 -16.14
CA GLN A 45 8.88 -2.06 -15.46
C GLN A 45 8.06 -1.96 -14.17
N GLU A 46 8.70 -1.46 -13.10
CA GLU A 46 8.03 -1.12 -11.85
C GLU A 46 7.22 0.16 -12.00
N ARG A 47 5.90 0.07 -11.88
CA ARG A 47 5.04 1.25 -11.77
C ARG A 47 4.52 1.40 -10.36
N SER A 48 4.34 2.66 -9.98
CA SER A 48 3.69 3.00 -8.73
C SER A 48 2.70 4.13 -8.88
N LYS A 49 1.56 4.01 -8.20
CA LYS A 49 0.54 5.05 -8.15
C LYS A 49 0.07 5.24 -6.72
N SER A 50 0.03 6.50 -6.29
CA SER A 50 -0.30 6.87 -4.92
C SER A 50 -1.68 7.52 -4.87
N TYR A 51 -2.42 7.26 -3.79
CA TYR A 51 -3.80 7.70 -3.59
C TYR A 51 -3.97 8.36 -2.20
N PRO A 52 -4.76 9.43 -2.11
CA PRO A 52 -5.04 10.08 -0.84
C PRO A 52 -5.88 9.19 0.07
N ASP A 53 -5.99 9.61 1.34
CA ASP A 53 -6.93 8.99 2.28
C ASP A 53 -8.37 9.01 1.73
N LYS A 54 -9.21 8.07 2.16
CA LYS A 54 -10.56 7.78 1.63
C LYS A 54 -10.65 7.25 0.19
N LYS A 55 -9.54 7.17 -0.56
CA LYS A 55 -9.49 6.60 -1.92
C LYS A 55 -8.99 5.15 -1.97
N LEU A 56 -9.19 4.37 -0.89
CA LEU A 56 -8.81 2.95 -0.85
C LEU A 56 -9.50 2.14 -1.96
N LYS A 57 -10.78 2.42 -2.22
CA LYS A 57 -11.56 1.71 -3.24
C LYS A 57 -10.98 1.94 -4.64
N ASP A 58 -10.62 3.19 -4.97
CA ASP A 58 -9.92 3.55 -6.21
C ASP A 58 -8.54 2.87 -6.30
N ALA A 59 -7.74 2.92 -5.23
CA ALA A 59 -6.43 2.28 -5.20
C ALA A 59 -6.53 0.76 -5.45
N ARG A 60 -7.50 0.11 -4.80
CA ARG A 60 -7.75 -1.32 -4.95
C ARG A 60 -8.29 -1.66 -6.33
N ALA A 61 -9.23 -0.88 -6.86
CA ALA A 61 -9.77 -1.07 -8.21
C ALA A 61 -8.68 -0.91 -9.27
N PHE A 62 -7.83 0.12 -9.15
CA PHE A 62 -6.68 0.34 -10.03
C PHE A 62 -5.70 -0.84 -9.97
N PHE A 63 -5.40 -1.35 -8.77
CA PHE A 63 -4.55 -2.53 -8.61
C PHE A 63 -5.14 -3.75 -9.35
N TRP A 64 -6.41 -4.07 -9.16
CA TRP A 64 -7.08 -5.17 -9.86
C TRP A 64 -7.16 -4.98 -11.37
N GLN A 65 -7.33 -3.73 -11.82
CA GLN A 65 -7.33 -3.40 -13.24
C GLN A 65 -5.96 -3.66 -13.87
N ARG A 66 -4.88 -3.29 -13.17
CA ARG A 66 -3.51 -3.54 -13.64
C ARG A 66 -3.15 -5.02 -13.59
N LEU A 67 -3.56 -5.74 -12.55
CA LEU A 67 -3.33 -7.18 -12.45
C LEU A 67 -3.98 -7.96 -13.60
N ARG A 68 -5.15 -7.50 -14.08
CA ARG A 68 -5.82 -8.09 -15.26
C ARG A 68 -5.14 -7.78 -16.59
N GLN A 69 -4.38 -6.69 -16.68
CA GLN A 69 -3.59 -6.34 -17.87
C GLN A 69 -2.25 -7.09 -17.94
N THR A 70 -1.79 -7.63 -16.81
CA THR A 70 -0.51 -8.36 -16.71
C THR A 70 -0.67 -9.88 -16.87
N SER A 71 -1.83 -10.36 -17.31
CA SER A 71 -2.15 -11.79 -17.45
C SER A 71 -2.22 -12.25 -18.89
#